data_AF-A0A838QTR0-F1
#
_entry.id   AF-A0A838QTR0-F1
#
_cell.length_a   1.000
_cell.length_b   1.000
_cell.length_c   1.000
_cell.angle_alpha   90.00
_cell.angle_beta   90.00
_cell.angle_gamma   90.00
#
_symmetry.space_group_name_H-M   'P 1'
#
loop_
_entity.id
_entity.type
_entity.pdbx_description
1 polymer ?
#
loop_
_entity_poly.entity_id
_entity_poly.type
_entity_poly.pdbx_seq_one_letter_code
_entity_poly.pdbx_strand_id
1 'polypeptide(L)'
;MRRLQHKDQFQGARHEAFVAATCIRAGYDIDYEDESDGTTRHVEFTATHRATGQKVSVEAKSRHRPGVLGREGTSVGSELVDAGIQRLIADALRKPASEPLVIFLDLNLPPYSPEHTTKEWFEKIADPILEKHAIGKSNDPWNLLLFSNIPNHYADDDSPAPRAYINGLFGRNPVILEKHPEALKALFDAAMKFGNLPNSFEEMQ
;
A
#
# COMPACT_ATOMS: atom_id res chain seq x y z
N MET A 1 -2.26 -2.76 17.90
CA MET A 1 -1.20 -3.45 18.68
C MET A 1 -1.47 -4.95 18.91
N ARG A 2 -2.62 -5.39 19.45
CA ARG A 2 -2.87 -6.85 19.71
C ARG A 2 -2.77 -7.73 18.45
N ARG A 3 -3.23 -7.23 17.29
CA ARG A 3 -3.15 -7.93 15.98
C ARG A 3 -1.72 -8.27 15.54
N LEU A 4 -0.71 -7.50 15.99
CA LEU A 4 0.71 -7.81 15.73
C LEU A 4 1.21 -9.02 16.54
N GLN A 5 0.49 -9.44 17.57
CA GLN A 5 0.83 -10.62 18.37
C GLN A 5 0.16 -11.91 17.84
N HIS A 6 -0.77 -11.79 16.89
CA HIS A 6 -1.49 -12.92 16.30
C HIS A 6 -0.94 -13.27 14.92
N LYS A 7 -0.41 -14.49 14.78
CA LYS A 7 0.29 -14.97 13.57
C LYS A 7 -0.52 -14.78 12.29
N ASP A 8 -1.82 -15.07 12.31
CA ASP A 8 -2.73 -14.99 11.16
C ASP A 8 -3.14 -13.56 10.78
N GLN A 9 -2.90 -12.60 11.68
CA GLN A 9 -3.24 -11.18 11.52
C GLN A 9 -2.01 -10.28 11.38
N PHE A 10 -0.83 -10.81 11.70
CA PHE A 10 0.45 -10.10 11.72
C PHE A 10 0.75 -9.43 10.38
N GLN A 11 0.57 -10.13 9.26
CA GLN A 11 0.87 -9.59 7.93
C GLN A 11 0.05 -8.32 7.64
N GLY A 12 -1.27 -8.36 7.88
CA GLY A 12 -2.15 -7.21 7.69
C GLY A 12 -1.76 -6.05 8.60
N ALA A 13 -1.61 -6.33 9.90
CA ALA A 13 -1.24 -5.30 10.88
C ALA A 13 0.13 -4.67 10.63
N ARG A 14 1.10 -5.45 10.14
CA ARG A 14 2.42 -4.95 9.71
C ARG A 14 2.30 -4.02 8.51
N HIS A 15 1.46 -4.38 7.53
CA HIS A 15 1.25 -3.53 6.36
C HIS A 15 0.52 -2.23 6.73
N GLU A 16 -0.52 -2.30 7.56
CA GLU A 16 -1.23 -1.12 8.11
C GLU A 16 -0.27 -0.16 8.83
N ALA A 17 0.66 -0.69 9.63
CA ALA A 17 1.69 0.12 10.28
C ALA A 17 2.63 0.83 9.28
N PHE A 18 3.03 0.16 8.19
CA PHE A 18 3.80 0.77 7.12
C PHE A 18 3.03 1.89 6.41
N VAL A 19 1.73 1.69 6.16
CA VAL A 19 0.86 2.67 5.52
C VAL A 19 0.68 3.90 6.40
N ALA A 20 0.35 3.71 7.69
CA ALA A 20 0.23 4.79 8.66
C ALA A 20 1.55 5.58 8.80
N ALA A 21 2.69 4.90 8.94
CA ALA A 21 3.99 5.56 8.99
C ALA A 21 4.32 6.35 7.72
N THR A 22 3.86 5.88 6.56
CA THR A 22 4.03 6.60 5.29
C THR A 22 3.18 7.87 5.25
N CYS A 23 1.93 7.82 5.69
CA CYS A 23 1.08 9.00 5.83
C CYS A 23 1.69 10.05 6.77
N ILE A 24 2.18 9.63 7.95
CA ILE A 24 2.82 10.53 8.91
C ILE A 24 4.06 11.19 8.31
N ARG A 25 4.93 10.42 7.64
CA ARG A 25 6.12 10.97 6.95
C ARG A 25 5.78 11.90 5.80
N ALA A 26 4.60 11.72 5.19
CA ALA A 26 4.08 12.61 4.16
C ALA A 26 3.44 13.89 4.74
N GLY A 27 3.45 14.08 6.06
CA GLY A 27 2.89 15.26 6.71
C GLY A 27 1.39 15.17 6.98
N TYR A 28 0.85 13.97 7.17
CA TYR A 28 -0.56 13.76 7.50
C TYR A 28 -0.76 13.43 8.98
N ASP A 29 -1.88 13.92 9.53
CA ASP A 29 -2.48 13.40 10.75
C ASP A 29 -3.51 12.32 10.40
N ILE A 30 -3.62 11.29 11.23
CA ILE A 30 -4.45 10.10 10.97
C ILE A 30 -5.61 10.06 11.96
N ASP A 31 -6.81 9.92 11.42
CA ASP A 31 -8.04 9.65 12.15
C ASP A 31 -8.50 8.24 11.83
N TYR A 32 -8.27 7.31 12.76
CA TYR A 32 -8.77 5.94 12.64
C TYR A 32 -10.29 5.92 12.78
N GLU A 33 -10.94 5.14 11.92
CA GLU A 33 -12.38 4.92 11.99
C GLU A 33 -12.71 4.06 13.22
N ASP A 34 -13.94 4.19 13.74
CA ASP A 34 -14.38 3.41 14.90
C ASP A 34 -14.63 1.95 14.50
N GLU A 35 -13.64 1.08 14.76
CA GLU A 35 -13.71 -0.36 14.50
C GLU A 35 -14.83 -1.09 15.30
N SER A 36 -15.49 -0.43 16.25
CA SER A 36 -16.58 -1.02 17.03
C SER A 36 -17.93 -1.02 16.31
N ASP A 37 -18.08 -0.22 15.25
CA ASP A 37 -19.28 -0.21 14.39
C ASP A 37 -19.13 -1.18 13.21
N GLY A 38 -19.62 -2.40 13.40
CA GLY A 38 -19.63 -3.43 12.35
C GLY A 38 -20.75 -3.26 11.31
N THR A 39 -21.61 -2.23 11.41
CA THR A 39 -22.78 -2.08 10.52
C THR A 39 -22.41 -1.52 9.16
N THR A 40 -21.29 -0.80 9.07
CA THR A 40 -20.76 -0.21 7.85
C THR A 40 -19.32 -0.65 7.60
N ARG A 41 -18.97 -0.83 6.32
CA ARG A 41 -17.57 -1.05 5.94
C ARG A 41 -16.91 0.32 5.86
N HIS A 42 -15.74 0.48 6.45
CA HIS A 42 -14.96 1.70 6.40
C HIS A 42 -13.61 1.44 5.77
N VAL A 43 -13.00 2.48 5.18
CA VAL A 43 -11.57 2.49 4.89
C VAL A 43 -10.78 2.33 6.20
N GLU A 44 -9.49 1.99 6.10
CA GLU A 44 -8.66 1.77 7.29
C GLU A 44 -8.59 3.01 8.19
N PHE A 45 -8.45 4.18 7.56
CA PHE A 45 -8.51 5.47 8.24
C PHE A 45 -8.71 6.61 7.24
N THR A 46 -9.09 7.77 7.77
CA THR A 46 -8.98 9.04 7.06
C THR A 46 -7.69 9.74 7.48
N ALA A 47 -7.03 10.43 6.55
CA ALA A 47 -5.82 11.19 6.84
C ALA A 47 -5.94 12.63 6.34
N THR A 48 -5.46 13.59 7.12
CA THR A 48 -5.50 15.04 6.81
C THR A 48 -4.09 15.59 6.66
N HIS A 49 -3.75 16.13 5.48
CA HIS A 49 -2.45 16.76 5.23
C HIS A 49 -2.34 18.07 6.01
N ARG A 50 -1.35 18.18 6.91
CA ARG A 50 -1.22 19.30 7.86
C ARG A 50 -1.14 20.67 7.18
N ALA A 51 -0.37 20.77 6.10
CA ALA A 51 -0.10 22.05 5.47
C ALA A 51 -1.26 22.57 4.61
N THR A 52 -2.05 21.68 4.01
CA THR A 52 -3.10 22.06 3.04
C THR A 52 -4.51 21.77 3.53
N GLY A 53 -4.68 20.97 4.58
CA GLY A 53 -5.98 20.48 5.04
C GLY A 53 -6.62 19.44 4.10
N GLN A 54 -5.92 18.98 3.06
CA GLN A 54 -6.42 17.95 2.15
C GLN A 54 -6.65 16.65 2.91
N LYS A 55 -7.90 16.17 2.89
CA LYS A 55 -8.25 14.85 3.42
C LYS A 55 -8.13 13.79 2.34
N VAL A 56 -7.79 12.58 2.74
CA VAL A 56 -7.79 11.38 1.89
C VAL A 56 -8.37 10.21 2.67
N SER A 57 -9.11 9.35 1.98
CA SER A 57 -9.53 8.05 2.50
C SER A 57 -8.43 7.03 2.18
N VAL A 58 -7.93 6.31 3.18
CA VAL A 58 -6.79 5.41 3.01
C VAL A 58 -7.19 3.96 3.24
N GLU A 59 -6.93 3.11 2.26
CA GLU A 59 -7.14 1.67 2.36
C GLU A 59 -5.82 0.90 2.25
N ALA A 60 -5.56 0.02 3.21
CA ALA A 60 -4.40 -0.85 3.21
C ALA A 60 -4.81 -2.29 2.86
N LYS A 61 -4.18 -2.87 1.84
CA LYS A 61 -4.39 -4.27 1.42
C LYS A 61 -3.05 -4.98 1.29
N SER A 62 -2.91 -6.14 1.90
CA SER A 62 -1.75 -7.01 1.70
C SER A 62 -2.19 -8.37 1.16
N ARG A 63 -1.47 -8.87 0.15
CA ARG A 63 -1.79 -10.14 -0.49
C ARG A 63 -1.34 -11.31 0.37
N HIS A 64 -2.29 -12.07 0.90
CA HIS A 64 -1.97 -13.35 1.51
C HIS A 64 -1.52 -14.38 0.46
N ARG A 65 -0.47 -15.14 0.79
CA ARG A 65 0.04 -16.24 -0.02
C ARG A 65 0.14 -17.52 0.82
N PRO A 66 -0.24 -18.69 0.29
CA PRO A 66 -0.08 -19.95 0.99
C PRO A 66 1.39 -20.17 1.40
N GLY A 67 1.62 -20.65 2.62
CA GLY A 67 2.96 -20.93 3.15
C GLY A 67 3.79 -19.71 3.56
N VAL A 68 3.24 -18.50 3.49
CA VAL A 68 3.95 -17.24 3.78
C VAL A 68 3.37 -16.57 5.02
N LEU A 69 4.22 -16.07 5.91
CA LEU A 69 3.84 -15.34 7.15
C LEU A 69 2.72 -16.02 7.95
N GLY A 70 2.81 -17.35 8.09
CA GLY A 70 1.91 -18.13 8.92
C GLY A 70 0.58 -18.51 8.29
N ARG A 71 0.43 -18.34 6.97
CA ARG A 71 -0.66 -18.93 6.19
C ARG A 71 -0.40 -20.41 5.89
N GLU A 72 -1.45 -21.23 6.01
CA GLU A 72 -1.39 -22.64 5.62
C GLU A 72 -1.18 -22.82 4.11
N GLY A 73 -0.66 -23.98 3.72
CA GLY A 73 -0.38 -24.37 2.34
C GLY A 73 1.09 -24.25 1.94
N THR A 74 1.40 -24.63 0.71
CA THR A 74 2.76 -24.62 0.16
C THR A 74 2.97 -23.37 -0.70
N SER A 75 4.12 -22.71 -0.55
CA SER A 75 4.47 -21.58 -1.40
C SER A 75 4.52 -22.01 -2.87
N VAL A 76 3.53 -21.58 -3.65
CA VAL A 76 3.51 -21.75 -5.11
C VAL A 76 4.26 -20.57 -5.72
N GLY A 77 5.02 -20.83 -6.80
CA GLY A 77 5.82 -19.81 -7.49
C GLY A 77 5.00 -18.58 -7.95
N SER A 78 5.67 -17.58 -8.50
CA SER A 78 5.08 -16.29 -8.90
C SER A 78 3.98 -16.37 -9.97
N GLU A 79 3.63 -17.56 -10.49
CA GLU A 79 2.74 -17.75 -11.65
C GLU A 79 1.26 -17.34 -11.43
N LEU A 80 0.85 -16.96 -10.21
CA LEU A 80 -0.53 -16.56 -9.88
C LEU A 80 -0.66 -15.13 -9.31
N VAL A 81 0.10 -14.16 -9.84
CA VAL A 81 0.08 -12.76 -9.34
C VAL A 81 -1.28 -12.08 -9.54
N ASP A 82 -1.91 -12.28 -10.70
CA ASP A 82 -2.96 -11.37 -11.20
C ASP A 82 -4.33 -11.49 -10.52
N ALA A 83 -4.89 -12.70 -10.43
CA ALA A 83 -6.27 -12.90 -9.94
C ALA A 83 -6.43 -12.41 -8.48
N GLY A 84 -5.33 -12.43 -7.75
CA GLY A 84 -5.31 -12.01 -6.36
C GLY A 84 -5.39 -10.51 -6.13
N ILE A 85 -4.74 -9.75 -7.00
CA ILE A 85 -4.62 -8.30 -6.90
C ILE A 85 -5.94 -7.63 -7.27
N GLN A 86 -6.56 -8.11 -8.36
CA GLN A 86 -7.83 -7.57 -8.81
C GLN A 86 -8.92 -7.68 -7.74
N ARG A 87 -8.95 -8.79 -7.00
CA ARG A 87 -9.86 -8.96 -5.87
C ARG A 87 -9.58 -7.97 -4.75
N LEU A 88 -8.32 -7.73 -4.40
CA LEU A 88 -7.96 -6.80 -3.32
C LEU A 88 -8.33 -5.36 -3.66
N ILE A 89 -8.09 -4.94 -4.91
CA ILE A 89 -8.52 -3.63 -5.40
C ILE A 89 -10.05 -3.55 -5.38
N ALA A 90 -10.76 -4.56 -5.89
CA ALA A 90 -12.22 -4.58 -5.84
C ALA A 90 -12.77 -4.55 -4.40
N ASP A 91 -12.12 -5.23 -3.46
CA ASP A 91 -12.48 -5.23 -2.05
C ASP A 91 -12.27 -3.84 -1.41
N ALA A 92 -11.19 -3.14 -1.78
CA ALA A 92 -10.93 -1.76 -1.39
C ALA A 92 -12.02 -0.81 -1.93
N LEU A 93 -12.36 -0.92 -3.22
CA LEU A 93 -13.35 -0.06 -3.89
C LEU A 93 -14.80 -0.28 -3.41
N ARG A 94 -15.09 -1.38 -2.72
CA ARG A 94 -16.42 -1.59 -2.11
C ARG A 94 -16.59 -0.85 -0.79
N LYS A 95 -15.51 -0.31 -0.22
CA LYS A 95 -15.59 0.51 0.99
C LYS A 95 -15.99 1.94 0.58
N PRO A 96 -17.05 2.52 1.17
CA PRO A 96 -17.39 3.90 0.93
C PRO A 96 -16.21 4.82 1.29
N ALA A 97 -15.93 5.78 0.40
CA ALA A 97 -14.95 6.83 0.60
C ALA A 97 -15.62 8.17 0.30
N SER A 98 -15.57 9.09 1.25
CA SER A 98 -16.08 10.47 1.09
C SER A 98 -15.00 11.44 0.60
N GLU A 99 -13.74 11.02 0.65
CA GLU A 99 -12.55 11.81 0.30
C GLU A 99 -11.80 11.14 -0.87
N PRO A 100 -10.86 11.84 -1.54
CA PRO A 100 -9.93 11.23 -2.48
C PRO A 100 -9.34 9.91 -1.96
N LEU A 101 -9.46 8.84 -2.74
CA LEU A 101 -9.15 7.49 -2.30
C LEU A 101 -7.69 7.13 -2.63
N VAL A 102 -6.94 6.77 -1.60
CA VAL A 102 -5.57 6.26 -1.68
C VAL A 102 -5.56 4.79 -1.27
N ILE A 103 -5.10 3.92 -2.16
CA ILE A 103 -5.01 2.48 -1.91
C ILE A 103 -3.54 2.09 -1.84
N PHE A 104 -3.13 1.51 -0.72
CA PHE A 104 -1.84 0.86 -0.56
C PHE A 104 -2.03 -0.65 -0.75
N LEU A 105 -1.29 -1.22 -1.68
CA LEU A 105 -1.32 -2.63 -2.00
C LEU A 105 0.06 -3.27 -1.84
N ASP A 106 0.22 -4.13 -0.86
CA ASP A 106 1.37 -5.02 -0.74
C ASP A 106 1.17 -6.30 -1.58
N LEU A 107 2.04 -6.48 -2.57
CA LEU A 107 2.04 -7.61 -3.49
C LEU A 107 2.50 -8.90 -2.82
N ASN A 108 3.28 -8.77 -1.73
CA ASN A 108 3.82 -9.87 -0.96
C ASN A 108 4.49 -10.94 -1.85
N LEU A 109 5.25 -10.53 -2.86
CA LEU A 109 5.94 -11.44 -3.77
C LEU A 109 7.30 -11.84 -3.17
N PRO A 110 7.80 -13.05 -3.49
CA PRO A 110 9.17 -13.40 -3.15
C PRO A 110 10.15 -12.39 -3.78
N PRO A 111 11.37 -12.25 -3.20
CA PRO A 111 12.37 -11.35 -3.74
C PRO A 111 12.67 -11.70 -5.20
N TYR A 112 12.64 -10.69 -6.05
CA TYR A 112 13.04 -10.85 -7.45
C TYR A 112 14.57 -10.96 -7.49
N SER A 113 15.10 -11.89 -8.28
CA SER A 113 16.52 -12.28 -8.26
C SER A 113 17.46 -11.06 -8.19
N PRO A 114 18.55 -11.13 -7.39
CA PRO A 114 19.46 -10.00 -7.16
C PRO A 114 20.12 -9.45 -8.44
N GLU A 115 20.13 -10.24 -9.52
CA GLU A 115 20.65 -9.85 -10.83
C GLU A 115 19.74 -8.85 -11.56
N HIS A 116 18.48 -8.70 -11.14
CA HIS A 116 17.53 -7.85 -11.82
C HIS A 116 17.46 -6.43 -11.28
N THR A 117 17.31 -5.50 -12.21
CA THR A 117 17.14 -4.07 -11.91
C THR A 117 15.72 -3.77 -11.42
N THR A 118 15.57 -2.65 -10.73
CA THR A 118 14.25 -2.10 -10.38
C THR A 118 13.35 -1.91 -11.60
N LYS A 119 13.94 -1.54 -12.74
CA LYS A 119 13.24 -1.37 -14.02
C LYS A 119 12.63 -2.69 -14.52
N GLU A 120 13.41 -3.77 -14.53
CA GLU A 120 12.93 -5.08 -15.00
C GLU A 120 11.82 -5.64 -14.11
N TRP A 121 11.88 -5.38 -12.80
CA TRP A 121 10.79 -5.75 -11.90
C TRP A 121 9.49 -5.01 -12.26
N PHE A 122 9.58 -3.71 -12.55
CA PHE A 122 8.41 -2.94 -12.98
C PHE A 122 7.85 -3.48 -14.29
N GLU A 123 8.68 -3.60 -15.33
CA GLU A 123 8.24 -4.04 -16.66
C GLU A 123 7.59 -5.43 -16.65
N LYS A 124 8.10 -6.35 -15.83
CA LYS A 124 7.62 -7.75 -15.84
C LYS A 124 6.51 -8.04 -14.84
N ILE A 125 6.43 -7.28 -13.75
CA ILE A 125 5.51 -7.57 -12.65
C ILE A 125 4.50 -6.45 -12.47
N ALA A 126 4.98 -5.22 -12.26
CA ALA A 126 4.08 -4.11 -11.98
C ALA A 126 3.30 -3.69 -13.21
N ASP A 127 3.97 -3.38 -14.32
CA ASP A 127 3.36 -2.81 -15.52
C ASP A 127 2.18 -3.64 -16.06
N PRO A 128 2.22 -4.99 -16.12
CA PRO A 128 1.05 -5.79 -16.50
C PRO A 128 -0.14 -5.62 -15.54
N ILE A 129 0.12 -5.51 -14.23
CA ILE A 129 -0.91 -5.21 -13.23
C ILE A 129 -1.41 -3.77 -13.47
N LEU A 130 -0.52 -2.81 -13.68
CA LEU A 130 -0.83 -1.41 -13.90
C LEU A 130 -1.68 -1.23 -15.16
N GLU A 131 -1.26 -1.74 -16.33
CA GLU A 131 -1.99 -1.65 -17.60
C GLU A 131 -3.39 -2.27 -17.52
N LYS A 132 -3.53 -3.39 -16.80
CA LYS A 132 -4.82 -4.04 -16.60
C LYS A 132 -5.77 -3.24 -15.71
N HIS A 133 -5.25 -2.41 -14.81
CA HIS A 133 -6.02 -1.61 -13.84
C HIS A 133 -5.94 -0.09 -14.10
N ALA A 134 -5.16 0.36 -15.07
CA ALA A 134 -5.14 1.71 -15.61
C ALA A 134 -6.42 1.86 -16.42
N ILE A 135 -7.48 2.19 -15.70
CA ILE A 135 -8.84 2.17 -16.19
C ILE A 135 -9.01 3.32 -17.19
N GLY A 136 -9.05 2.98 -18.48
CA GLY A 136 -9.61 3.81 -19.55
C GLY A 136 -11.14 3.85 -19.54
N LYS A 137 -11.78 3.86 -18.36
CA LYS A 137 -13.21 4.19 -18.23
C LYS A 137 -13.34 5.65 -17.87
N SER A 138 -14.51 6.22 -18.11
CA SER A 138 -14.74 7.66 -17.97
C SER A 138 -14.33 8.23 -16.61
N ASN A 139 -14.32 7.47 -15.50
CA ASN A 139 -13.81 7.92 -14.19
C ASN A 139 -12.96 6.84 -13.50
N ASP A 140 -11.82 7.22 -12.93
CA ASP A 140 -10.96 6.39 -12.09
C ASP A 140 -11.52 6.30 -10.66
N PRO A 141 -11.61 5.10 -10.07
CA PRO A 141 -12.24 4.93 -8.76
C PRO A 141 -11.30 5.23 -7.58
N TRP A 142 -10.05 5.63 -7.85
CA TRP A 142 -9.04 5.98 -6.86
C TRP A 142 -8.20 7.16 -7.39
N ASN A 143 -7.56 7.90 -6.47
CA ASN A 143 -6.70 9.04 -6.76
C ASN A 143 -5.21 8.64 -6.78
N LEU A 144 -4.84 7.68 -5.93
CA LEU A 144 -3.51 7.11 -5.89
C LEU A 144 -3.56 5.63 -5.54
N LEU A 145 -3.01 4.79 -6.40
CA LEU A 145 -2.80 3.37 -6.15
C LEU A 145 -1.30 3.12 -5.99
N LEU A 146 -0.87 2.86 -4.75
CA LEU A 146 0.50 2.56 -4.40
C LEU A 146 0.69 1.04 -4.29
N PHE A 147 1.74 0.54 -4.93
CA PHE A 147 2.17 -0.84 -4.85
C PHE A 147 3.45 -0.92 -4.05
N SER A 148 3.53 -1.92 -3.19
CA SER A 148 4.74 -2.24 -2.44
C SER A 148 5.04 -3.74 -2.53
N ASN A 149 6.32 -4.06 -2.51
CA ASN A 149 6.81 -5.40 -2.28
C ASN A 149 8.03 -5.28 -1.36
N ILE A 150 7.85 -5.60 -0.07
CA ILE A 150 8.88 -5.51 0.97
C ILE A 150 9.11 -6.93 1.52
N PRO A 151 9.90 -7.77 0.80
CA PRO A 151 9.93 -9.21 0.99
C PRO A 151 10.85 -9.66 2.14
N ASN A 152 11.03 -8.84 3.17
CA ASN A 152 11.99 -9.13 4.27
C ASN A 152 11.76 -10.49 4.94
N HIS A 153 10.54 -11.00 4.93
CA HIS A 153 10.15 -12.26 5.56
C HIS A 153 10.37 -13.49 4.66
N TYR A 154 10.88 -13.29 3.44
CA TYR A 154 11.33 -14.36 2.55
C TYR A 154 12.84 -14.61 2.65
N ALA A 155 13.58 -13.70 3.28
CA ALA A 155 15.01 -13.87 3.46
C ALA A 155 15.28 -14.77 4.68
N ASP A 156 16.34 -15.57 4.58
CA ASP A 156 16.88 -16.29 5.73
C ASP A 156 17.48 -15.30 6.74
N ASP A 157 17.44 -15.63 8.03
CA ASP A 157 17.87 -14.75 9.13
C ASP A 157 19.33 -14.25 8.97
N ASP A 158 20.19 -15.03 8.32
CA ASP A 158 21.61 -14.73 8.11
C ASP A 158 21.89 -14.02 6.76
N SER A 159 20.88 -13.80 5.93
CA SER A 159 21.03 -13.15 4.62
C SER A 159 20.82 -11.62 4.71
N PRO A 160 21.47 -10.84 3.83
CA PRO A 160 21.16 -9.41 3.71
C PRO A 160 19.67 -9.19 3.42
N ALA A 161 19.12 -8.09 3.96
CA ALA A 161 17.73 -7.72 3.70
C ALA A 161 17.48 -7.60 2.19
N PRO A 162 16.41 -8.22 1.67
CA PRO A 162 16.12 -8.19 0.25
C PRO A 162 15.67 -6.79 -0.16
N ARG A 163 15.85 -6.46 -1.44
CA ARG A 163 15.45 -5.17 -1.99
C ARG A 163 13.93 -5.00 -1.92
N ALA A 164 13.49 -3.85 -1.41
CA ALA A 164 12.11 -3.41 -1.48
C ALA A 164 11.81 -2.74 -2.83
N TYR A 165 10.60 -2.93 -3.34
CA TYR A 165 10.10 -2.29 -4.55
C TYR A 165 8.82 -1.53 -4.21
N ILE A 166 8.78 -0.24 -4.51
CA ILE A 166 7.60 0.61 -4.29
C ILE A 166 7.41 1.47 -5.52
N ASN A 167 6.16 1.64 -5.94
CA ASN A 167 5.74 2.54 -7.02
C ASN A 167 4.25 2.82 -6.88
N GLY A 168 3.69 3.63 -7.77
CA GLY A 168 2.27 3.91 -7.78
C GLY A 168 1.80 4.61 -9.04
N LEU A 169 0.49 4.68 -9.16
CA LEU A 169 -0.22 5.37 -10.22
C LEU A 169 -1.09 6.45 -9.63
N PHE A 170 -1.12 7.60 -10.29
CA PHE A 170 -2.11 8.63 -10.03
C PHE A 170 -3.34 8.41 -10.93
N GLY A 171 -4.52 8.63 -10.37
CA GLY A 171 -5.77 8.61 -11.13
C GLY A 171 -5.70 9.71 -12.19
N ARG A 172 -6.06 9.39 -13.43
CA ARG A 172 -6.10 10.35 -14.53
C ARG A 172 -7.38 11.17 -14.51
N ASN A 173 -8.50 10.57 -14.10
CA ASN A 173 -9.78 11.23 -13.94
C ASN A 173 -10.56 10.69 -12.73
N PRO A 174 -10.11 10.94 -11.48
CA PRO A 174 -10.71 10.34 -10.30
C PRO A 174 -12.15 10.81 -10.06
N VAL A 175 -13.00 9.92 -9.54
CA VAL A 175 -14.41 10.22 -9.21
C VAL A 175 -14.54 11.36 -8.20
N ILE A 176 -13.65 11.38 -7.20
CA ILE A 176 -13.57 12.45 -6.20
C ILE A 176 -12.28 13.20 -6.45
N LEU A 177 -12.36 14.45 -6.86
CA LEU A 177 -11.18 15.27 -7.13
C LEU A 177 -10.53 15.75 -5.84
N GLU A 178 -9.21 15.62 -5.75
CA GLU A 178 -8.42 16.37 -4.77
C GLU A 178 -8.44 17.87 -5.06
N LYS A 179 -8.33 18.67 -3.99
CA LYS A 179 -8.13 20.13 -4.09
C LYS A 179 -6.65 20.48 -4.15
N HIS A 180 -5.81 19.62 -3.58
CA HIS A 180 -4.36 19.82 -3.41
C HIS A 180 -3.58 18.61 -3.93
N PRO A 181 -3.27 18.54 -5.24
CA PRO A 181 -2.49 17.46 -5.83
C PRO A 181 -1.10 17.26 -5.20
N GLU A 182 -0.51 18.33 -4.68
CA GLU A 182 0.75 18.30 -3.93
C GLU A 182 0.69 17.40 -2.69
N ALA A 183 -0.48 17.29 -2.05
CA ALA A 183 -0.67 16.43 -0.89
C ALA A 183 -0.62 14.94 -1.29
N LEU A 184 -1.25 14.57 -2.41
CA LEU A 184 -1.15 13.22 -2.97
C LEU A 184 0.29 12.90 -3.43
N LYS A 185 0.96 13.89 -4.04
CA LYS A 185 2.37 13.75 -4.40
C LYS A 185 3.25 13.52 -3.18
N ALA A 186 3.00 14.20 -2.06
CA ALA A 186 3.75 13.99 -0.82
C ALA A 186 3.64 12.54 -0.31
N LEU A 187 2.46 11.92 -0.42
CA LEU A 187 2.27 10.49 -0.09
C LEU A 187 3.11 9.58 -0.98
N PHE A 188 3.06 9.80 -2.30
CA PHE A 188 3.87 9.04 -3.25
C PHE A 188 5.37 9.21 -2.94
N ASP A 189 5.84 10.44 -2.79
CA ASP A 189 7.26 10.73 -2.50
C ASP A 189 7.70 10.09 -1.17
N ALA A 190 6.85 10.11 -0.13
CA ALA A 190 7.15 9.47 1.15
C ALA A 190 7.24 7.95 1.01
N ALA A 191 6.35 7.33 0.24
CA ALA A 191 6.39 5.89 -0.05
C ALA A 191 7.68 5.52 -0.81
N MET A 192 8.06 6.30 -1.83
CA MET A 192 9.29 6.09 -2.61
C MET A 192 10.57 6.24 -1.77
N LYS A 193 10.52 7.01 -0.68
CA LYS A 193 11.64 7.16 0.28
C LYS A 193 11.67 6.08 1.36
N PHE A 194 10.82 5.05 1.30
CA PHE A 194 10.88 3.95 2.26
C PHE A 194 12.27 3.30 2.26
N GLY A 195 12.79 3.01 3.45
CA GLY A 195 14.16 2.53 3.64
C GLY A 195 15.22 3.64 3.73
N ASN A 196 14.91 4.87 3.31
CA ASN A 196 15.76 6.03 3.54
C ASN A 196 15.44 6.63 4.91
N LEU A 197 16.30 6.38 5.88
CA LEU A 197 16.22 7.03 7.19
C LEU A 197 16.81 8.45 7.05
N PRO A 198 16.09 9.50 7.48
CA PRO A 198 16.68 10.83 7.53
C PRO A 198 17.79 10.86 8.57
N ASN A 199 18.84 11.63 8.31
CA ASN A 199 19.99 11.76 9.22
C ASN A 199 19.67 12.57 10.49
N SER A 200 18.51 13.22 10.54
CA SER A 200 18.01 14.00 11.67
C SER A 200 16.48 14.07 11.63
N PHE A 201 15.85 14.23 12.80
CA PHE A 201 14.43 14.59 12.91
C PHE A 201 14.36 16.06 13.32
N GLU A 202 13.49 16.84 12.68
CA GLU A 202 13.18 18.19 13.16
C GLU A 202 12.44 18.09 14.51
N GLU A 203 12.80 18.95 15.47
CA GLU A 203 12.06 19.04 16.73
C GLU A 203 10.64 19.53 16.43
N MET A 204 9.63 18.82 16.96
CA MET A 204 8.26 19.30 16.87
C MET A 204 8.12 20.57 17.72
N GLN A 205 7.84 21.71 17.08
CA GLN A 205 7.49 22.96 17.76
C GLN A 205 6.09 22.91 18.36
#